data_AF-A0A5K0ZRJ4-F1
#
_entry.id   AF-A0A5K0ZRJ4-F1
#
_cell.length_a   1.000
_cell.length_b   1.000
_cell.length_c   1.000
_cell.angle_alpha   90.00
_cell.angle_beta   90.00
_cell.angle_gamma   90.00
#
_symmetry.space_group_name_H-M   'P 1'
#
loop_
_entity.id
_entity.type
_entity.pdbx_description
1 polymer ?
#
loop_
_entity_poly.entity_id
_entity_poly.type
_entity_poly.pdbx_seq_one_letter_code
_entity_poly.pdbx_strand_id
1 'polypeptide(L)' 'VLYMVWWKPLTIKRWLKKQGIHGPSYNLFLGNTRETMSGFYQAWSKAMSLTHDIGPRVLGYFYRVAKEY' A
#
# COMPACT_ATOMS: atom_id res chain seq x y z
N VAL A 1 -8.82 13.41 -18.12
CA VAL A 1 -8.00 12.20 -17.87
C VAL A 1 -6.62 12.55 -17.28
N LEU A 2 -5.79 13.36 -17.94
CA LEU A 2 -4.45 13.74 -17.46
C LEU A 2 -4.43 14.32 -16.03
N TYR A 3 -5.38 15.20 -15.69
CA TYR A 3 -5.47 15.77 -14.35
C TYR A 3 -5.65 14.69 -13.26
N MET A 4 -6.56 13.74 -13.46
CA MET A 4 -6.86 12.71 -12.46
C MET A 4 -5.79 11.64 -12.36
N VAL A 5 -5.24 11.20 -13.50
CA VAL A 5 -4.27 10.09 -13.54
C VAL A 5 -2.84 10.56 -13.25
N TRP A 6 -2.51 11.82 -13.52
CA TRP A 6 -1.15 12.34 -13.38
C TRP A 6 -1.03 13.47 -12.36
N TRP A 7 -1.77 14.57 -12.55
CA TRP A 7 -1.57 15.80 -11.78
C TRP A 7 -1.99 15.68 -10.32
N LYS A 8 -3.20 15.16 -10.07
CA LYS A 8 -3.76 14.95 -8.73
C LYS A 8 -2.88 14.03 -7.86
N PRO A 9 -2.48 12.81 -8.28
CA PRO A 9 -1.66 11.93 -7.45
C PRO A 9 -0.27 12.50 -7.17
N LEU A 10 0.35 13.19 -8.12
CA LEU A 10 1.65 13.84 -7.91
C LEU A 10 1.56 14.97 -6.86
N THR A 11 0.48 15.74 -6.90
CA THR A 11 0.23 16.83 -5.95
C THR A 11 0.02 16.29 -4.54
N ILE A 12 -0.81 15.25 -4.39
CA ILE A 12 -1.04 14.57 -3.10
C ILE A 12 0.26 13.98 -2.55
N LYS A 13 1.05 13.30 -3.39
CA LYS A 13 2.35 12.73 -2.98
C LYS A 13 3.29 13.82 -2.44
N ARG A 14 3.39 14.96 -3.12
CA ARG A 14 4.21 16.10 -2.67
C ARG A 14 3.70 16.68 -1.36
N TRP A 15 2.40 16.81 -1.19
CA TRP A 15 1.77 17.34 0.03
C TRP A 15 1.98 16.42 1.24
N LEU A 16 1.83 15.11 1.07
CA LEU A 16 2.10 14.11 2.12
C LEU A 16 3.59 14.10 2.50
N LYS A 17 4.50 14.13 1.52
CA LYS A 17 5.94 14.17 1.78
C LYS A 17 6.35 15.40 2.59
N LYS A 18 5.72 16.55 2.35
CA LYS A 18 5.95 17.77 3.16
C LYS A 18 5.52 17.64 4.62
N GLN A 19 4.57 16.76 4.92
CA GLN A 19 4.15 16.42 6.28
C GLN A 19 5.01 15.32 6.92
N GLY A 20 6.05 14.85 6.24
CA GLY A 20 6.85 13.72 6.70
C GLY A 20 6.21 12.35 6.46
N ILE A 21 5.03 12.30 5.82
CA ILE A 21 4.36 11.05 5.48
C ILE A 21 4.98 10.50 4.19
N HIS A 22 5.71 9.40 4.34
CA HIS A 22 6.31 8.67 3.24
C HIS A 22 5.44 7.47 2.86
N GLY A 23 5.61 6.98 1.65
CA GLY A 23 4.85 5.84 1.16
C GLY A 23 5.33 5.39 -0.22
N PRO A 24 4.78 4.27 -0.70
CA PRO A 24 5.18 3.70 -1.97
C PRO A 24 4.89 4.66 -3.13
N SER A 25 5.64 4.49 -4.22
CA SER A 25 5.43 5.31 -5.42
C SER A 25 4.09 5.00 -6.07
N TYR A 26 3.44 6.02 -6.62
CA TYR A 26 2.21 5.89 -7.39
C TYR A 26 2.51 5.30 -8.77
N ASN A 27 1.86 4.19 -9.11
CA ASN A 27 1.89 3.62 -10.46
C ASN A 27 0.67 4.13 -11.27
N LEU A 28 0.89 4.45 -12.55
CA LEU A 28 -0.16 5.00 -13.41
C LEU A 28 -1.28 3.98 -13.69
N PHE A 29 -2.49 4.51 -13.87
CA PHE A 29 -3.74 3.79 -14.19
C PHE A 29 -4.29 2.87 -13.10
N LEU A 30 -3.48 1.93 -12.60
CA LEU A 30 -3.91 0.93 -11.62
C LEU A 30 -3.42 1.20 -10.20
N GLY A 31 -2.55 2.21 -10.01
CA GLY A 31 -1.92 2.44 -8.72
C GLY A 31 -1.23 1.17 -8.23
N ASN A 32 -1.37 0.90 -6.94
CA ASN A 32 -0.67 -0.20 -6.29
C ASN A 32 -1.57 -1.45 -6.21
N THR A 33 -2.69 -1.48 -6.94
CA THR A 33 -3.69 -2.55 -6.85
C THR A 33 -3.10 -3.95 -7.05
N ARG A 34 -2.17 -4.12 -8.02
CA ARG A 34 -1.50 -5.40 -8.25
C ARG A 34 -0.62 -5.83 -7.07
N GLU A 35 0.11 -4.90 -6.48
CA GLU A 35 0.97 -5.15 -5.32
C GLU A 35 0.15 -5.42 -4.06
N THR A 36 -0.98 -4.71 -3.91
CA THR A 36 -1.93 -4.92 -2.83
C THR A 36 -2.53 -6.32 -2.89
N MET A 37 -3.02 -6.73 -4.06
CA MET A 37 -3.59 -8.07 -4.25
C MET A 37 -2.54 -9.16 -4.08
N SER A 38 -1.34 -9.00 -4.64
CA SER A 38 -0.28 -9.99 -4.46
C SER A 38 0.15 -10.11 -2.99
N GLY A 39 0.22 -9.00 -2.26
CA GLY A 39 0.49 -9.00 -0.83
C GLY A 39 -0.58 -9.74 -0.01
N PHE A 40 -1.86 -9.60 -0.37
CA PHE A 40 -2.93 -10.37 0.26
C PHE A 40 -2.85 -11.86 -0.06
N TYR A 41 -2.66 -12.25 -1.32
CA TYR A 41 -2.53 -13.66 -1.69
C TYR A 41 -1.33 -14.33 -1.00
N GLN A 42 -0.21 -13.62 -0.87
CA GLN A 42 0.96 -14.10 -0.13
C GLN A 42 0.71 -14.26 1.37
N ALA A 43 -0.10 -13.38 1.96
CA ALA A 43 -0.48 -13.47 3.37
C ALA A 43 -1.47 -14.62 3.63
N TRP A 44 -2.39 -14.87 2.69
CA TRP A 44 -3.38 -15.94 2.81
C TRP A 44 -2.81 -17.33 2.53
N SER A 45 -1.80 -17.44 1.67
CA SER A 45 -1.16 -18.72 1.33
C SER A 45 -0.34 -19.32 2.48
N LYS A 46 0.14 -18.50 3.42
CA LYS A 46 0.96 -18.94 4.56
C LYS A 46 0.08 -19.20 5.76
N ALA A 47 0.16 -20.38 6.39
CA ALA A 47 -0.52 -20.64 7.66
C ALA A 47 -0.14 -19.59 8.73
N MET A 48 -1.11 -19.22 9.57
CA MET A 48 -0.92 -18.25 10.66
C MET A 48 -1.09 -18.96 12.00
N SER A 49 -0.30 -18.57 13.00
CA SER A 49 -0.44 -19.04 14.37
C SER A 49 -1.72 -18.50 15.03
N LEU A 50 -2.26 -19.25 15.98
CA LEU A 50 -3.40 -18.81 16.79
C LEU A 50 -2.95 -17.75 17.80
N THR A 51 -2.92 -16.49 17.38
CA THR A 51 -2.50 -15.35 18.19
C THR A 51 -3.40 -14.14 17.91
N HIS A 52 -3.30 -13.11 18.75
CA HIS A 52 -4.01 -11.85 18.54
C HIS A 52 -3.39 -10.99 17.42
N ASP A 53 -2.14 -11.24 17.00
CA ASP A 53 -1.48 -10.52 15.92
C ASP A 53 -1.92 -11.04 14.54
N ILE A 54 -3.17 -10.76 14.19
CA ILE A 54 -3.76 -11.13 12.90
C ILE A 54 -3.48 -10.11 11.79
N GLY A 55 -2.88 -8.97 12.15
CA GLY A 55 -2.58 -7.85 11.25
C GLY A 55 -1.83 -8.26 9.98
N PRO A 56 -0.74 -9.04 10.07
CA PRO A 56 0.00 -9.51 8.90
C PRO A 56 -0.86 -10.34 7.92
N ARG A 57 -1.85 -11.09 8.43
CA ARG A 57 -2.70 -11.95 7.59
C ARG A 57 -3.90 -11.20 6.98
N VAL A 58 -4.54 -10.34 7.77
CA VAL A 58 -5.72 -9.58 7.33
C VAL A 58 -5.32 -8.41 6.44
N LEU A 59 -4.26 -7.69 6.81
CA LEU A 59 -3.83 -6.45 6.17
C LEU A 59 -2.57 -6.59 5.32
N GLY A 60 -2.05 -7.82 5.11
CA GLY A 60 -0.94 -8.20 4.22
C GLY A 60 -0.07 -7.06 3.68
N TYR A 61 -0.47 -6.51 2.53
CA TYR A 61 0.24 -5.41 1.87
C TYR A 61 0.39 -4.16 2.75
N PHE A 62 -0.70 -3.70 3.37
CA PHE A 62 -0.72 -2.49 4.19
C PHE A 62 0.09 -2.66 5.48
N TYR A 63 0.04 -3.84 6.10
CA TYR A 63 0.86 -4.16 7.27
C TYR A 63 2.35 -4.05 6.94
N ARG A 64 2.77 -4.54 5.77
CA ARG A 64 4.15 -4.38 5.29
C ARG A 64 4.52 -2.92 5.05
N VAL A 65 3.66 -2.17 4.34
CA VAL A 65 3.91 -0.75 4.03
C VAL A 65 4.04 0.08 5.30
N ALA A 66 3.16 -0.12 6.29
CA ALA A 66 3.21 0.60 7.56
C ALA A 66 4.45 0.28 8.41
N LYS A 67 5.14 -0.83 8.13
CA LYS A 67 6.39 -1.19 8.79
C LYS A 67 7.62 -0.61 8.10
N GLU A 68 7.51 -0.31 6.80
CA GLU A 68 8.61 0.16 5.96
C GLU A 68 8.71 1.69 5.90
N TYR A 69 7.58 2.39 6.08
CA TYR A 69 7.45 3.85 6.02
C TYR A 69 6.90 4.41 7.32
#